data_AF-K2JXQ9-F1
#
_entry.id   AF-K2JXQ9-F1
#
_cell.length_a   1.000
_cell.length_b   1.000
_cell.length_c   1.000
_cell.angle_alpha   90.00
_cell.angle_beta   90.00
_cell.angle_gamma   90.00
#
_symmetry.space_group_name_H-M   'P 1'
#
loop_
_entity.id
_entity.type
_entity.pdbx_description
1 polymer ?
#
loop_
_entity_poly.entity_id
_entity_poly.type
_entity_poly.pdbx_seq_one_letter_code
_entity_poly.pdbx_strand_id
1 'polypeptide(L)'
;MRQLTHKQLCEIAVKWLKRPNSAKGHGCHVAVAEVKSGHDGEIPDAIGFRCTGDHTDGSVVVEVKVSRQDFLNDFKKPHRNGDVGMGNWRYYMAPIGLISENELPAKWGLVEVNRSGQVKNIIGPAGIRHYSLYKKNLDNYRHDSNISRELFLMVRLLARIEDAHKESSQIKEIYRANRILAKRNSKLKTDKFKYFSAKHENEQLQQRVVELEREATIHRRDEKANARMLHLAQEECNEWKRKKFARFADDECWLFTDDGYDNLHSLVCPVVMHKEKAIELVKARQERDALAAHVERLNSAINQYMDVVDDGDFDWADKAALESNINDVQNENPAQSLQLLTEQERVKAYRDGFMCGYNQEECLIEPAAEAKELAQQYAKGVKGGENV
;
A
#
# COMPACT_ATOMS: atom_id res chain seq x y z
N MET A 1 2.35 -44.02 -38.11
CA MET A 1 2.15 -43.70 -36.68
C MET A 1 3.49 -43.85 -35.95
N ARG A 2 3.86 -42.94 -35.05
CA ARG A 2 5.18 -42.99 -34.39
C ARG A 2 5.17 -43.99 -33.24
N GLN A 3 5.98 -45.04 -33.35
CA GLN A 3 6.23 -45.99 -32.25
C GLN A 3 7.21 -45.35 -31.24
N LEU A 4 7.04 -45.65 -29.95
CA LEU A 4 8.00 -45.22 -28.92
C LEU A 4 9.27 -46.07 -29.07
N THR A 5 10.40 -45.40 -29.25
CA THR A 5 11.71 -46.06 -29.30
C THR A 5 12.18 -46.43 -27.90
N HIS A 6 13.12 -47.39 -27.83
CA HIS A 6 13.73 -47.82 -26.57
C HIS A 6 14.33 -46.63 -25.80
N LYS A 7 15.14 -45.82 -26.49
CA LYS A 7 15.73 -44.59 -25.92
C LYS A 7 14.69 -43.63 -25.32
N GLN A 8 13.58 -43.39 -26.02
CA GLN A 8 12.51 -42.53 -25.51
C GLN A 8 11.87 -43.10 -24.24
N LEU A 9 11.66 -44.40 -24.18
CA LEU A 9 11.14 -45.06 -22.97
C LEU A 9 12.16 -45.03 -21.82
N CYS A 10 13.47 -45.17 -22.09
CA CYS A 10 14.51 -45.01 -21.06
C CYS A 10 14.52 -43.59 -20.48
N GLU A 11 14.40 -42.56 -21.33
CA GLU A 11 14.29 -41.17 -20.87
C GLU A 11 13.02 -40.94 -20.03
N ILE A 12 11.90 -41.58 -20.39
CA ILE A 12 10.65 -41.53 -19.63
C ILE A 12 10.81 -42.26 -18.29
N ALA A 13 11.48 -43.42 -18.27
CA ALA A 13 11.77 -44.19 -17.07
C ALA A 13 12.60 -43.38 -16.07
N VAL A 14 13.68 -42.74 -16.51
CA VAL A 14 14.50 -41.85 -15.67
C VAL A 14 13.67 -40.72 -15.07
N LYS A 15 12.80 -40.09 -15.88
CA LYS A 15 11.90 -39.04 -15.38
C LYS A 15 10.90 -39.58 -14.36
N TRP A 16 10.32 -40.76 -14.61
CA TRP A 16 9.35 -41.38 -13.71
C TRP A 16 9.99 -41.81 -12.38
N LEU A 17 11.19 -42.37 -12.39
CA LEU A 17 11.96 -42.73 -11.20
C LEU A 17 12.14 -41.54 -10.25
N LYS A 18 12.40 -40.34 -10.79
CA LYS A 18 12.55 -39.10 -10.01
C LYS A 18 11.23 -38.50 -9.52
N ARG A 19 10.07 -38.93 -10.02
CA ARG A 19 8.77 -38.37 -9.58
C ARG A 19 8.51 -38.75 -8.13
N PRO A 20 8.06 -37.83 -7.27
CA PRO A 20 7.74 -38.15 -5.88
C PRO A 20 6.54 -39.11 -5.79
N ASN A 21 6.37 -39.79 -4.65
CA ASN A 21 5.25 -40.70 -4.43
C ASN A 21 3.88 -40.02 -4.57
N SER A 22 3.76 -38.74 -4.17
CA SER A 22 2.54 -37.94 -4.39
C SER A 22 2.13 -37.85 -5.87
N ALA A 23 3.10 -37.94 -6.78
CA ALA A 23 2.94 -37.97 -8.23
C ALA A 23 3.08 -39.40 -8.83
N LYS A 24 2.89 -40.44 -8.01
CA LYS A 24 2.92 -41.87 -8.39
C LYS A 24 4.26 -42.35 -8.97
N GLY A 25 5.38 -41.85 -8.45
CA GLY A 25 6.73 -42.37 -8.70
C GLY A 25 7.46 -42.78 -7.43
N HIS A 26 8.75 -43.11 -7.53
CA HIS A 26 9.57 -43.57 -6.41
C HIS A 26 10.33 -42.47 -5.66
N GLY A 27 10.44 -41.29 -6.26
CA GLY A 27 11.17 -40.15 -5.68
C GLY A 27 12.66 -40.42 -5.53
N CYS A 28 13.26 -41.14 -6.48
CA CYS A 28 14.71 -41.37 -6.48
C CYS A 28 15.47 -40.05 -6.58
N HIS A 29 16.51 -39.89 -5.74
CA HIS A 29 17.39 -38.72 -5.76
C HIS A 29 18.28 -38.70 -7.01
N VAL A 30 18.77 -39.88 -7.40
CA VAL A 30 19.57 -40.10 -8.60
C VAL A 30 18.83 -41.08 -9.49
N ALA A 31 18.77 -40.82 -10.79
CA ALA A 31 18.27 -41.79 -11.77
C ALA A 31 18.98 -41.58 -13.10
N VAL A 32 19.33 -42.69 -13.75
CA VAL A 32 20.13 -42.74 -14.97
C VAL A 32 19.66 -43.88 -15.87
N ALA A 33 19.99 -43.81 -17.15
CA ALA A 33 19.69 -44.84 -18.14
C ALA A 33 20.98 -45.43 -18.73
N GLU A 34 20.92 -46.71 -19.13
CA GLU A 34 21.93 -47.39 -19.95
C GLU A 34 23.38 -47.30 -19.38
N VAL A 35 23.53 -47.38 -18.05
CA VAL A 35 24.85 -47.27 -17.41
C VAL A 35 25.45 -48.66 -17.17
N LYS A 36 26.64 -48.91 -17.71
CA LYS A 36 27.34 -50.19 -17.58
C LYS A 36 27.85 -50.44 -16.16
N SER A 37 27.43 -51.55 -15.53
CA SER A 37 28.02 -52.05 -14.29
C SER A 37 29.17 -53.03 -14.61
N GLY A 38 30.43 -52.57 -14.55
CA GLY A 38 31.61 -53.43 -14.72
C GLY A 38 31.85 -53.99 -16.13
N HIS A 39 32.76 -54.96 -16.25
CA HIS A 39 33.14 -55.60 -17.52
C HIS A 39 32.10 -56.65 -18.00
N ASP A 40 31.41 -57.35 -17.09
CA ASP A 40 30.46 -58.44 -17.40
C ASP A 40 29.08 -58.33 -16.68
N GLY A 41 28.69 -57.12 -16.25
CA GLY A 41 27.48 -56.93 -15.44
C GLY A 41 26.20 -56.62 -16.24
N GLU A 42 25.06 -56.85 -15.57
CA GLU A 42 23.72 -56.42 -16.02
C GLU A 42 23.72 -54.91 -16.33
N ILE A 43 23.18 -54.51 -17.47
CA ILE A 43 23.00 -53.10 -17.82
C ILE A 43 21.50 -52.83 -17.72
N PRO A 44 21.03 -52.10 -16.69
CA PRO A 44 19.62 -51.79 -16.58
C PRO A 44 19.28 -50.70 -17.58
N ASP A 45 18.11 -50.81 -18.21
CA ASP A 45 17.62 -49.79 -19.14
C ASP A 45 17.48 -48.44 -18.43
N ALA A 46 16.94 -48.45 -17.20
CA ALA A 46 17.05 -47.35 -16.25
C ALA A 46 17.19 -47.85 -14.81
N ILE A 47 17.91 -47.08 -13.98
CA ILE A 47 18.03 -47.33 -12.54
C ILE A 47 17.95 -46.03 -11.75
N GLY A 48 17.27 -46.09 -10.62
CA GLY A 48 17.15 -44.99 -9.66
C GLY A 48 17.58 -45.39 -8.27
N PHE A 49 18.13 -44.45 -7.51
CA PHE A 49 18.58 -44.62 -6.14
C PHE A 49 17.91 -43.59 -5.24
N ARG A 50 17.43 -44.06 -4.09
CA ARG A 50 16.81 -43.25 -3.03
C ARG A 50 17.49 -43.52 -1.70
N CYS A 51 17.75 -42.45 -0.97
CA CYS A 51 18.38 -42.48 0.36
C CYS A 51 17.89 -41.28 1.17
N THR A 52 16.81 -41.48 1.92
CA THR A 52 16.10 -40.53 2.77
C THR A 52 16.29 -40.82 4.26
N GLY A 53 16.84 -41.99 4.63
CA GLY A 53 16.99 -42.45 6.01
C GLY A 53 15.77 -43.20 6.54
N ASP A 54 14.89 -43.68 5.66
CA ASP A 54 13.68 -44.42 6.04
C ASP A 54 13.51 -45.70 5.21
N HIS A 55 12.38 -46.40 5.38
CA HIS A 55 12.08 -47.67 4.71
C HIS A 55 11.82 -47.55 3.20
N THR A 56 11.84 -46.34 2.64
CA THR A 56 11.73 -46.10 1.20
C THR A 56 13.10 -46.06 0.51
N ASP A 57 14.17 -46.23 1.28
CA ASP A 57 15.54 -46.28 0.81
C ASP A 57 15.83 -47.55 0.01
N GLY A 58 16.57 -47.40 -1.08
CA GLY A 58 16.94 -48.50 -1.96
C GLY A 58 17.05 -48.08 -3.42
N SER A 59 17.13 -49.09 -4.27
CA SER A 59 17.27 -48.94 -5.71
C SER A 59 16.04 -49.44 -6.46
N VAL A 60 15.76 -48.81 -7.60
CA VAL A 60 14.65 -49.19 -8.48
C VAL A 60 15.18 -49.38 -9.89
N VAL A 61 15.01 -50.58 -10.44
CA VAL A 61 15.35 -50.88 -11.84
C VAL A 61 14.08 -50.81 -12.69
N VAL A 62 14.21 -50.22 -13.88
CA VAL A 62 13.18 -50.22 -14.91
C VAL A 62 13.76 -50.84 -16.16
N GLU A 63 13.09 -51.86 -16.66
CA GLU A 63 13.38 -52.57 -17.90
C GLU A 63 12.35 -52.17 -18.95
N VAL A 64 12.81 -51.51 -19.99
CA VAL A 64 11.99 -50.99 -21.06
C VAL A 64 11.77 -52.08 -22.10
N LYS A 65 10.52 -52.24 -22.56
CA LYS A 65 10.18 -53.19 -23.63
C LYS A 65 9.39 -52.49 -24.74
N VAL A 66 9.94 -52.55 -25.95
CA VAL A 66 9.32 -51.94 -27.16
C VAL A 66 8.52 -52.94 -27.99
N SER A 67 8.73 -54.24 -27.77
CA SER A 67 8.04 -55.32 -28.49
C SER A 67 7.73 -56.51 -27.58
N ARG A 68 6.76 -57.34 -27.95
CA ARG A 68 6.44 -58.58 -27.23
C ARG A 68 7.62 -59.54 -27.15
N GLN A 69 8.36 -59.68 -28.24
CA GLN A 69 9.51 -60.59 -28.30
C GLN A 69 10.63 -60.15 -27.34
N ASP A 70 10.84 -58.84 -27.22
CA ASP A 70 11.81 -58.24 -26.29
C ASP A 70 11.45 -58.58 -24.83
N PHE A 71 10.17 -58.48 -24.46
CA PHE A 71 9.69 -58.92 -23.15
C PHE A 71 9.92 -60.41 -22.91
N LEU A 72 9.54 -61.29 -23.84
CA LEU A 72 9.68 -62.74 -23.67
C LEU A 72 11.14 -63.20 -23.58
N ASN A 73 12.05 -62.51 -24.27
CA ASN A 73 13.49 -62.78 -24.20
C ASN A 73 14.06 -62.32 -22.85
N ASP A 74 13.67 -61.15 -22.37
CA ASP A 74 14.13 -60.64 -21.07
C ASP A 74 13.62 -61.50 -19.90
N PHE A 75 12.36 -61.94 -19.97
CA PHE A 75 11.74 -62.80 -18.96
C PHE A 75 12.53 -64.08 -18.70
N LYS A 76 13.24 -64.62 -19.69
CA LYS A 76 14.04 -65.85 -19.57
C LYS A 76 15.37 -65.66 -18.84
N LYS A 77 15.80 -64.42 -18.56
CA LYS A 77 17.11 -64.17 -17.94
C LYS A 77 17.15 -64.66 -16.48
N PRO A 78 18.28 -65.23 -16.01
CA PRO A 78 18.36 -65.85 -14.67
C PRO A 78 18.01 -64.91 -13.51
N HIS A 79 18.45 -63.65 -13.58
CA HIS A 79 18.18 -62.63 -12.54
C HIS A 79 16.74 -62.10 -12.53
N ARG A 80 15.89 -62.56 -13.46
CA ARG A 80 14.44 -62.30 -13.45
C ARG A 80 13.66 -63.39 -12.70
N ASN A 81 14.23 -64.60 -12.57
CA ASN A 81 13.55 -65.81 -12.08
C ASN A 81 14.24 -66.52 -10.90
N GLY A 82 15.26 -65.93 -10.27
CA GLY A 82 15.87 -66.54 -9.08
C GLY A 82 17.20 -65.93 -8.65
N ASP A 83 18.01 -65.42 -9.58
CA ASP A 83 19.32 -64.86 -9.24
C ASP A 83 19.24 -63.41 -8.73
N VAL A 84 20.24 -63.02 -7.93
CA VAL A 84 20.35 -61.67 -7.37
C VAL A 84 20.78 -60.65 -8.45
N GLY A 85 19.79 -59.98 -9.04
CA GLY A 85 19.97 -58.81 -9.91
C GLY A 85 20.06 -57.47 -9.15
N MET A 86 20.13 -56.36 -9.89
CA MET A 86 20.04 -55.01 -9.31
C MET A 86 18.58 -54.60 -9.03
N GLY A 87 18.39 -53.59 -8.18
CA GLY A 87 17.08 -53.05 -7.84
C GLY A 87 16.42 -53.80 -6.69
N ASN A 88 16.11 -53.10 -5.59
CA ASN A 88 15.19 -53.59 -4.57
C ASN A 88 13.75 -53.66 -5.10
N TRP A 89 13.39 -52.77 -6.01
CA TRP A 89 12.13 -52.81 -6.73
C TRP A 89 12.40 -52.82 -8.23
N ARG A 90 11.61 -53.60 -8.97
CA ARG A 90 11.86 -53.85 -10.38
C ARG A 90 10.59 -53.67 -11.18
N TYR A 91 10.69 -52.99 -12.31
CA TYR A 91 9.56 -52.65 -13.16
C TYR A 91 9.84 -52.98 -14.60
N TYR A 92 8.83 -53.47 -15.30
CA TYR A 92 8.77 -53.32 -16.75
C TYR A 92 8.12 -51.99 -17.11
N MET A 93 8.64 -51.34 -18.15
CA MET A 93 8.00 -50.17 -18.76
C MET A 93 7.77 -50.42 -20.26
N ALA A 94 6.53 -50.34 -20.71
CA ALA A 94 6.18 -50.66 -22.09
C ALA A 94 5.05 -49.76 -22.61
N PRO A 95 4.86 -49.65 -23.95
CA PRO A 95 3.65 -49.09 -24.52
C PRO A 95 2.39 -49.79 -24.01
N ILE A 96 1.27 -49.05 -23.93
CA ILE A 96 -0.03 -49.57 -23.48
C ILE A 96 -0.39 -50.88 -24.21
N GLY A 97 -0.79 -51.89 -23.44
CA GLY A 97 -1.29 -53.18 -23.93
C GLY A 97 -0.20 -54.15 -24.37
N LEU A 98 1.09 -53.82 -24.22
CA LEU A 98 2.18 -54.70 -24.66
C LEU A 98 2.44 -55.85 -23.68
N ILE A 99 2.31 -55.63 -22.37
CA ILE A 99 2.55 -56.65 -21.34
C ILE A 99 1.29 -56.77 -20.50
N SER A 100 0.82 -57.99 -20.26
CA SER A 100 -0.30 -58.23 -19.35
C SER A 100 0.21 -58.39 -17.92
N GLU A 101 -0.54 -57.88 -16.95
CA GLU A 101 -0.21 -57.95 -15.52
C GLU A 101 0.03 -59.39 -15.03
N ASN A 102 -0.69 -60.35 -15.61
CA ASN A 102 -0.61 -61.77 -15.25
C ASN A 102 0.64 -62.47 -15.79
N GLU A 103 1.41 -61.83 -16.67
CA GLU A 103 2.64 -62.38 -17.26
C GLU A 103 3.90 -61.94 -16.50
N LEU A 104 3.76 -61.05 -15.51
CA LEU A 104 4.89 -60.49 -14.78
C LEU A 104 5.51 -61.53 -13.84
N PRO A 105 6.85 -61.56 -13.72
CA PRO A 105 7.49 -62.34 -12.66
C PRO A 105 7.03 -61.84 -11.28
N ALA A 106 7.07 -62.73 -10.28
CA ALA A 106 6.64 -62.37 -8.93
C ALA A 106 7.38 -61.13 -8.40
N LYS A 107 6.63 -60.21 -7.77
CA LYS A 107 7.11 -58.94 -7.20
C LYS A 107 7.59 -57.89 -8.20
N TRP A 108 7.41 -58.10 -9.50
CA TRP A 108 7.65 -57.07 -10.51
C TRP A 108 6.45 -56.12 -10.65
N GLY A 109 6.75 -54.85 -10.95
CA GLY A 109 5.75 -53.87 -11.35
C GLY A 109 5.67 -53.68 -12.87
N LEU A 110 4.59 -53.03 -13.32
CA LEU A 110 4.39 -52.63 -14.71
C LEU A 110 3.93 -51.18 -14.79
N VAL A 111 4.64 -50.42 -15.62
CA VAL A 111 4.27 -49.06 -16.00
C VAL A 111 4.00 -49.01 -17.49
N GLU A 112 2.80 -48.57 -17.85
CA GLU A 112 2.44 -48.36 -19.24
C GLU A 112 2.67 -46.92 -19.67
N VAL A 113 3.09 -46.75 -20.93
CA VAL A 113 3.33 -45.44 -21.52
C VAL A 113 2.45 -45.26 -22.74
N ASN A 114 1.67 -44.18 -22.76
CA ASN A 114 0.87 -43.85 -23.93
C ASN A 114 1.70 -43.17 -25.02
N ARG A 115 1.11 -42.94 -26.19
CA ARG A 115 1.79 -42.32 -27.34
C ARG A 115 2.29 -40.89 -27.07
N SER A 116 1.72 -40.17 -26.12
CA SER A 116 2.17 -38.82 -25.72
C SER A 116 3.25 -38.85 -24.64
N GLY A 117 3.70 -40.03 -24.20
CA GLY A 117 4.72 -40.18 -23.17
C GLY A 117 4.20 -40.06 -21.74
N GLN A 118 2.87 -40.04 -21.55
CA GLN A 118 2.27 -40.09 -20.22
C GLN A 118 2.35 -41.52 -19.69
N VAL A 119 2.74 -41.63 -18.43
CA VAL A 119 2.95 -42.90 -17.74
C VAL A 119 1.75 -43.21 -16.84
N LYS A 120 1.35 -44.46 -16.81
CA LYS A 120 0.33 -45.01 -15.91
C LYS A 120 0.93 -46.21 -15.19
N ASN A 121 1.01 -46.12 -13.86
CA ASN A 121 1.38 -47.29 -13.07
C ASN A 121 0.18 -48.26 -13.04
N ILE A 122 0.42 -49.48 -13.48
CA ILE A 122 -0.59 -50.54 -13.55
C ILE A 122 -0.54 -51.38 -12.27
N ILE A 123 0.65 -51.92 -11.97
CA ILE A 123 0.91 -52.71 -10.76
C ILE A 123 2.32 -52.43 -10.26
N GLY A 124 2.52 -52.48 -8.94
CA GLY A 124 3.81 -52.28 -8.30
C GLY A 124 3.74 -51.47 -7.02
N PRO A 125 4.89 -51.24 -6.37
CA PRO A 125 4.96 -50.50 -5.11
C PRO A 125 4.53 -49.03 -5.22
N ALA A 126 4.84 -48.36 -6.33
CA ALA A 126 4.55 -46.94 -6.53
C ALA A 126 3.05 -46.70 -6.77
N GLY A 127 2.54 -45.52 -6.41
CA GLY A 127 1.15 -45.12 -6.71
C GLY A 127 0.16 -45.26 -5.56
N ILE A 128 0.57 -45.83 -4.42
CA ILE A 128 -0.18 -45.77 -3.17
C ILE A 128 0.16 -44.46 -2.44
N ARG A 129 -0.85 -43.61 -2.25
CA ARG A 129 -0.70 -42.30 -1.57
C ARG A 129 -0.65 -42.41 -0.05
N HIS A 130 -1.33 -43.40 0.52
CA HIS A 130 -1.38 -43.57 1.97
C HIS A 130 -0.08 -44.21 2.50
N TYR A 131 0.63 -43.50 3.36
CA TYR A 131 1.99 -43.83 3.79
C TYR A 131 2.15 -45.25 4.36
N SER A 132 1.29 -45.65 5.30
CA SER A 132 1.39 -46.99 5.92
C SER A 132 1.12 -48.13 4.94
N LEU A 133 0.26 -47.90 3.94
CA LEU A 133 -0.02 -48.88 2.90
C LEU A 133 1.13 -48.93 1.89
N TYR A 134 1.72 -47.78 1.59
CA TYR A 134 2.90 -47.67 0.73
C TYR A 134 4.08 -48.45 1.32
N LYS A 135 4.35 -48.33 2.63
CA LYS A 135 5.37 -49.13 3.32
C LYS A 135 5.18 -50.63 3.11
N LYS A 136 3.99 -51.13 3.48
CA LYS A 136 3.66 -52.56 3.35
C LYS A 136 3.81 -53.02 1.90
N ASN A 137 3.44 -52.18 0.94
CA ASN A 137 3.54 -52.50 -0.47
C ASN A 137 5.00 -52.51 -0.96
N LEU A 138 5.85 -51.60 -0.48
CA LEU A 138 7.29 -51.66 -0.75
C LEU A 138 7.89 -52.97 -0.24
N ASP A 139 7.55 -53.40 0.98
CA ASP A 139 8.03 -54.66 1.54
C ASP A 139 7.58 -55.87 0.70
N ASN A 140 6.32 -55.89 0.26
CA ASN A 140 5.75 -56.98 -0.55
C ASN A 140 6.45 -57.16 -1.90
N TYR A 141 6.87 -56.06 -2.53
CA TYR A 141 7.53 -56.06 -3.85
C TYR A 141 9.06 -56.04 -3.74
N ARG A 142 9.62 -56.17 -2.54
CA ARG A 142 11.07 -56.06 -2.32
C ARG A 142 11.82 -57.31 -2.77
N HIS A 143 12.93 -57.07 -3.47
CA HIS A 143 13.97 -58.03 -3.83
C HIS A 143 15.26 -57.74 -3.06
N ASP A 144 16.06 -58.78 -2.86
CA ASP A 144 17.47 -58.61 -2.55
C ASP A 144 18.19 -58.07 -3.79
N SER A 145 19.01 -57.06 -3.57
CA SER A 145 19.70 -56.35 -4.65
C SER A 145 21.21 -56.58 -4.58
N ASN A 146 21.86 -56.58 -5.75
CA ASN A 146 23.31 -56.69 -5.83
C ASN A 146 23.97 -55.34 -5.48
N ILE A 147 24.16 -55.11 -4.18
CA ILE A 147 24.71 -53.87 -3.62
C ILE A 147 26.08 -53.52 -4.22
N SER A 148 26.94 -54.51 -4.49
CA SER A 148 28.27 -54.28 -5.05
C SER A 148 28.19 -53.65 -6.45
N ARG A 149 27.30 -54.16 -7.32
CA ARG A 149 27.09 -53.60 -8.66
C ARG A 149 26.44 -52.22 -8.61
N GLU A 150 25.51 -52.01 -7.69
CA GLU A 150 24.85 -50.71 -7.49
C GLU A 150 25.84 -49.63 -7.01
N LEU A 151 26.67 -49.96 -6.02
CA LEU A 151 27.73 -49.07 -5.53
C LEU A 151 28.72 -48.75 -6.65
N PHE A 152 29.10 -49.73 -7.45
CA PHE A 152 29.97 -49.51 -8.61
C PHE A 152 29.35 -48.51 -9.61
N LEU A 153 28.05 -48.63 -9.90
CA LEU A 153 27.35 -47.66 -10.74
C LEU A 153 27.38 -46.26 -10.14
N MET A 154 27.10 -46.12 -8.83
CA MET A 154 27.16 -44.82 -8.16
C MET A 154 28.56 -44.19 -8.25
N VAL A 155 29.62 -44.95 -7.99
CA VAL A 155 31.01 -44.47 -8.11
C VAL A 155 31.32 -44.05 -9.55
N ARG A 156 30.89 -44.81 -10.56
CA ARG A 156 31.06 -44.43 -11.97
C ARG A 156 30.32 -43.17 -12.36
N LEU A 157 29.13 -42.94 -11.79
CA LEU A 157 28.38 -41.70 -12.02
C LEU A 157 29.10 -40.51 -11.39
N LEU A 158 29.59 -40.67 -10.16
CA LEU A 158 30.36 -39.64 -9.47
C LEU A 158 31.68 -39.34 -10.18
N ALA A 159 32.35 -40.34 -10.76
CA ALA A 159 33.58 -40.15 -11.53
C ALA A 159 33.40 -39.35 -12.84
N ARG A 160 32.16 -39.16 -13.32
CA ARG A 160 31.87 -38.26 -14.46
C ARG A 160 31.87 -36.79 -14.04
N ILE A 161 31.82 -36.52 -12.75
CA ILE A 161 31.88 -35.19 -12.18
C ILE A 161 33.36 -34.88 -11.94
N GLU A 162 33.91 -33.92 -12.67
CA GLU A 162 35.35 -33.61 -12.68
C GLU A 162 35.84 -33.16 -11.29
N ASP A 163 35.06 -32.31 -10.62
CA ASP A 163 35.29 -31.91 -9.23
C ASP A 163 33.95 -31.77 -8.50
N ALA A 164 33.54 -32.85 -7.84
CA ALA A 164 32.26 -32.90 -7.12
C ALA A 164 32.16 -31.87 -5.99
N HIS A 165 33.29 -31.47 -5.39
CA HIS A 165 33.31 -30.49 -4.32
C HIS A 165 33.08 -29.08 -4.86
N LYS A 166 33.76 -28.72 -5.97
CA LYS A 166 33.57 -27.43 -6.64
C LYS A 166 32.15 -27.29 -7.18
N GLU A 167 31.62 -28.32 -7.85
CA GLU A 167 30.25 -28.30 -8.38
C GLU A 167 29.20 -28.19 -7.27
N SER A 168 29.37 -28.92 -6.15
CA SER A 168 28.46 -28.82 -5.00
C SER A 168 28.41 -27.40 -4.44
N SER A 169 29.55 -26.70 -4.40
CA SER A 169 29.65 -25.32 -3.92
C SER A 169 28.94 -24.34 -4.86
N GLN A 170 29.19 -24.47 -6.17
CA GLN A 170 28.52 -23.67 -7.20
C GLN A 170 27.00 -23.89 -7.22
N ILE A 171 26.54 -25.14 -7.10
CA ILE A 171 25.12 -25.47 -7.03
C ILE A 171 24.45 -24.79 -5.82
N LYS A 172 25.10 -24.81 -4.65
CA LYS A 172 24.59 -24.13 -3.44
C LYS A 172 24.48 -22.61 -3.67
N GLU A 173 25.45 -21.99 -4.31
CA GLU A 173 25.41 -20.56 -4.65
C GLU A 173 24.26 -20.23 -5.60
N ILE A 174 24.10 -21.02 -6.67
CA ILE A 174 23.00 -20.86 -7.64
C ILE A 174 21.65 -20.99 -6.94
N TYR A 175 21.46 -22.00 -6.07
CA TYR A 175 20.21 -22.15 -5.31
C TYR A 175 19.95 -20.97 -4.37
N ARG A 176 20.98 -20.45 -3.70
CA ARG A 176 20.87 -19.25 -2.85
C ARG A 176 20.47 -18.03 -3.68
N ALA A 177 21.13 -17.79 -4.80
CA ALA A 177 20.83 -16.68 -5.72
C ALA A 177 19.39 -16.79 -6.26
N ASN A 178 18.97 -17.97 -6.71
CA ASN A 178 17.62 -18.21 -7.20
C ASN A 178 16.55 -17.97 -6.13
N ARG A 179 16.81 -18.37 -4.87
CA ARG A 179 15.88 -18.10 -3.75
C ARG A 179 15.72 -16.61 -3.49
N ILE A 180 16.82 -15.84 -3.56
CA ILE A 180 16.80 -14.38 -3.40
C ILE A 180 16.03 -13.73 -4.55
N LEU A 181 16.33 -14.13 -5.79
CA LEU A 181 15.64 -13.63 -6.98
C LEU A 181 14.14 -13.94 -6.96
N ALA A 182 13.73 -15.13 -6.52
CA ALA A 182 12.32 -15.49 -6.36
C ALA A 182 11.59 -14.57 -5.37
N LYS A 183 12.22 -14.26 -4.22
CA LYS A 183 11.66 -13.29 -3.25
C LYS A 183 11.54 -11.90 -3.84
N ARG A 184 12.58 -11.41 -4.53
CA ARG A 184 12.57 -10.09 -5.21
C ARG A 184 11.47 -10.01 -6.27
N ASN A 185 11.32 -11.04 -7.09
CA ASN A 185 10.26 -11.11 -8.09
C ASN A 185 8.86 -11.10 -7.47
N SER A 186 8.66 -11.80 -6.34
CA SER A 186 7.39 -11.75 -5.61
C SER A 186 7.09 -10.34 -5.11
N LYS A 187 8.08 -9.66 -4.52
CA LYS A 187 7.94 -8.29 -4.05
C LYS A 187 7.62 -7.31 -5.19
N LEU A 188 8.37 -7.39 -6.30
CA LEU A 188 8.15 -6.56 -7.49
C LEU A 188 6.75 -6.74 -8.07
N LYS A 189 6.18 -7.95 -8.05
CA LYS A 189 4.79 -8.18 -8.47
C LYS A 189 3.80 -7.42 -7.58
N THR A 190 3.98 -7.47 -6.27
CA THR A 190 3.13 -6.74 -5.31
C THR A 190 3.28 -5.23 -5.48
N ASP A 191 4.51 -4.72 -5.60
CA ASP A 191 4.77 -3.30 -5.74
C ASP A 191 4.21 -2.77 -7.07
N LYS A 192 4.32 -3.55 -8.15
CA LYS A 192 3.69 -3.26 -9.45
C LYS A 192 2.17 -3.14 -9.34
N PHE A 193 1.52 -4.06 -8.61
CA PHE A 193 0.08 -3.99 -8.38
C PHE A 193 -0.33 -2.71 -7.64
N LYS A 194 0.38 -2.37 -6.56
CA LYS A 194 0.14 -1.12 -5.80
C LYS A 194 0.31 0.12 -6.67
N TYR A 195 1.36 0.16 -7.49
CA TYR A 195 1.61 1.26 -8.42
C TYR A 195 0.44 1.47 -9.38
N PHE A 196 -0.11 0.41 -9.97
CA PHE A 196 -1.25 0.54 -10.88
C PHE A 196 -2.53 1.00 -10.18
N SER A 197 -2.78 0.55 -8.95
CA SER A 197 -3.92 1.04 -8.14
C SER A 197 -3.78 2.54 -7.88
N ALA A 198 -2.63 2.96 -7.36
CA ALA A 198 -2.36 4.36 -7.06
C ALA A 198 -2.39 5.24 -8.32
N LYS A 199 -1.91 4.72 -9.46
CA LYS A 199 -1.99 5.42 -10.74
C LYS A 199 -3.44 5.66 -11.16
N HIS A 200 -4.30 4.64 -11.04
CA HIS A 200 -5.71 4.76 -11.39
C HIS A 200 -6.46 5.74 -10.47
N GLU A 201 -6.20 5.68 -9.16
CA GLU A 201 -6.74 6.66 -8.20
C GLU A 201 -6.30 8.08 -8.54
N ASN A 202 -5.05 8.29 -8.94
CA ASN A 202 -4.55 9.60 -9.35
C ASN A 202 -5.25 10.12 -10.61
N GLU A 203 -5.48 9.24 -11.60
CA GLU A 203 -6.24 9.59 -12.82
C GLU A 203 -7.69 10.02 -12.48
N GLN A 204 -8.36 9.34 -11.53
CA GLN A 204 -9.69 9.73 -11.07
C GLN A 204 -9.68 11.07 -10.33
N LEU A 205 -8.70 11.29 -9.45
CA LEU A 205 -8.55 12.55 -8.72
C LEU A 205 -8.31 13.72 -9.68
N GLN A 206 -7.49 13.54 -10.71
CA GLN A 206 -7.26 14.57 -11.72
C GLN A 206 -8.56 14.95 -12.46
N GLN A 207 -9.42 13.99 -12.77
CA GLN A 207 -10.73 14.28 -13.36
C GLN A 207 -11.63 15.07 -12.40
N ARG A 208 -11.63 14.70 -11.10
CA ARG A 208 -12.44 15.39 -10.10
C ARG A 208 -11.98 16.82 -9.86
N VAL A 209 -10.68 17.09 -9.89
CA VAL A 209 -10.13 18.46 -9.79
C VAL A 209 -10.68 19.33 -10.93
N VAL A 210 -10.67 18.82 -12.17
CA VAL A 210 -11.19 19.56 -13.34
C VAL A 210 -12.69 19.85 -13.20
N GLU A 211 -13.49 18.93 -12.67
CA GLU A 211 -14.91 19.16 -12.39
C GLU A 211 -15.13 20.25 -11.34
N LEU A 212 -14.41 20.17 -10.22
CA LEU A 212 -14.50 21.15 -9.13
C LEU A 212 -14.12 22.56 -9.60
N GLU A 213 -13.12 22.69 -10.46
CA GLU A 213 -12.74 23.98 -11.05
C GLU A 213 -13.87 24.58 -11.91
N ARG A 214 -14.61 23.73 -12.64
CA ARG A 214 -15.78 24.16 -13.43
C ARG A 214 -16.92 24.59 -12.51
N GLU A 215 -17.25 23.80 -11.51
CA GLU A 215 -18.28 24.10 -10.50
C GLU A 215 -17.97 25.45 -9.80
N ALA A 216 -16.73 25.64 -9.34
CA ALA A 216 -16.29 26.88 -8.69
C ALA A 216 -16.36 28.10 -9.63
N THR A 217 -16.20 27.90 -10.93
CA THR A 217 -16.33 28.99 -11.91
C THR A 217 -17.79 29.38 -12.13
N ILE A 218 -18.71 28.40 -12.14
CA ILE A 218 -20.15 28.66 -12.22
C ILE A 218 -20.62 29.39 -10.95
N HIS A 219 -20.27 28.88 -9.76
CA HIS A 219 -20.62 29.52 -8.51
C HIS A 219 -20.15 30.98 -8.41
N ARG A 220 -18.92 31.29 -8.84
CA ARG A 220 -18.41 32.67 -8.88
C ARG A 220 -19.20 33.58 -9.84
N ARG A 221 -19.77 33.04 -10.92
CA ARG A 221 -20.65 33.81 -11.82
C ARG A 221 -22.00 34.07 -11.17
N ASP A 222 -22.59 33.05 -10.57
CA ASP A 222 -23.90 33.13 -9.91
C ASP A 222 -23.84 34.09 -8.71
N GLU A 223 -22.77 34.04 -7.92
CA GLU A 223 -22.54 34.97 -6.82
C GLU A 223 -22.49 36.43 -7.28
N LYS A 224 -21.79 36.71 -8.39
CA LYS A 224 -21.77 38.06 -9.00
C LYS A 224 -23.14 38.48 -9.53
N ALA A 225 -23.90 37.57 -10.13
CA ALA A 225 -25.25 37.86 -10.61
C ALA A 225 -26.20 38.15 -9.44
N ASN A 226 -26.16 37.32 -8.39
CA ASN A 226 -26.94 37.50 -7.17
C ASN A 226 -26.61 38.82 -6.47
N ALA A 227 -25.32 39.18 -6.37
CA ALA A 227 -24.90 40.47 -5.81
C ALA A 227 -25.48 41.67 -6.58
N ARG A 228 -25.53 41.59 -7.93
CA ARG A 228 -26.15 42.63 -8.76
C ARG A 228 -27.66 42.71 -8.55
N MET A 229 -28.34 41.56 -8.52
CA MET A 229 -29.78 41.51 -8.27
C MET A 229 -30.15 42.05 -6.88
N LEU A 230 -29.35 41.74 -5.87
CA LEU A 230 -29.51 42.27 -4.51
C LEU A 230 -29.36 43.80 -4.49
N HIS A 231 -28.36 44.33 -5.20
CA HIS A 231 -28.17 45.77 -5.32
C HIS A 231 -29.38 46.46 -5.96
N LEU A 232 -29.88 45.94 -7.08
CA LEU A 232 -31.08 46.44 -7.77
C LEU A 232 -32.32 46.39 -6.86
N ALA A 233 -32.56 45.28 -6.17
CA ALA A 233 -33.67 45.16 -5.23
C ALA A 233 -33.56 46.15 -4.07
N GLN A 234 -32.34 46.43 -3.60
CA GLN A 234 -32.07 47.42 -2.57
C GLN A 234 -32.36 48.85 -3.07
N GLU A 235 -31.97 49.18 -4.30
CA GLU A 235 -32.29 50.45 -4.95
C GLU A 235 -33.81 50.64 -5.10
N GLU A 236 -34.53 49.63 -5.58
CA GLU A 236 -35.99 49.66 -5.66
C GLU A 236 -36.63 49.87 -4.27
N CYS A 237 -36.18 49.14 -3.26
CA CYS A 237 -36.65 49.30 -1.89
C CYS A 237 -36.43 50.74 -1.39
N ASN A 238 -35.27 51.33 -1.68
CA ASN A 238 -34.96 52.71 -1.34
C ASN A 238 -35.85 53.71 -2.10
N GLU A 239 -36.15 53.47 -3.38
CA GLU A 239 -37.07 54.31 -4.15
C GLU A 239 -38.49 54.24 -3.58
N TRP A 240 -38.97 53.04 -3.25
CA TRP A 240 -40.29 52.85 -2.63
C TRP A 240 -40.39 53.51 -1.27
N LYS A 241 -39.32 53.47 -0.45
CA LYS A 241 -39.23 54.26 0.77
C LYS A 241 -39.40 55.75 0.47
N ARG A 242 -38.64 56.32 -0.48
CA ARG A 242 -38.76 57.74 -0.88
C ARG A 242 -40.20 58.10 -1.28
N LYS A 243 -40.85 57.29 -2.14
CA LYS A 243 -42.24 57.53 -2.60
C LYS A 243 -43.29 57.41 -1.49
N LYS A 244 -43.17 56.44 -0.58
CA LYS A 244 -44.08 56.27 0.55
C LYS A 244 -44.03 57.46 1.50
N PHE A 245 -42.85 58.03 1.71
CA PHE A 245 -42.64 59.20 2.58
C PHE A 245 -42.97 60.55 1.91
N ALA A 246 -42.81 60.68 0.58
CA ALA A 246 -43.23 61.88 -0.18
C ALA A 246 -44.75 62.15 -0.12
N ARG A 247 -45.57 61.19 0.35
CA ARG A 247 -47.02 61.35 0.52
C ARG A 247 -47.46 61.65 1.96
N PHE A 248 -46.53 61.84 2.90
CA PHE A 248 -46.88 61.89 4.34
C PHE A 248 -47.02 63.28 4.97
N ALA A 249 -46.67 64.38 4.31
CA ALA A 249 -47.13 65.76 4.57
C ALA A 249 -46.27 66.71 3.74
N ASP A 250 -46.85 67.76 3.17
CA ASP A 250 -46.19 68.81 2.37
C ASP A 250 -45.19 69.70 3.16
N ASP A 251 -44.39 69.15 4.08
CA ASP A 251 -43.34 69.86 4.82
C ASP A 251 -42.04 69.04 4.90
N GLU A 252 -40.89 69.72 4.81
CA GLU A 252 -39.54 69.12 4.88
C GLU A 252 -39.24 68.55 6.28
N CYS A 253 -38.97 67.24 6.36
CA CYS A 253 -38.56 66.52 7.57
C CYS A 253 -37.41 65.56 7.25
N TRP A 254 -36.57 65.24 8.23
CA TRP A 254 -35.33 64.47 8.04
C TRP A 254 -35.43 63.03 8.75
N LEU A 255 -34.44 62.10 8.85
CA LEU A 255 -34.36 60.72 9.54
C LEU A 255 -33.08 60.29 10.40
N PHE A 256 -33.09 60.16 11.75
CA PHE A 256 -31.86 59.78 12.52
C PHE A 256 -31.75 58.26 12.70
N THR A 257 -30.60 57.65 12.36
CA THR A 257 -30.47 56.17 12.27
C THR A 257 -29.34 55.54 13.10
N ASP A 258 -28.42 56.31 13.69
CA ASP A 258 -27.38 55.82 14.62
C ASP A 258 -26.52 54.67 14.07
N ASP A 259 -26.04 54.81 12.82
CA ASP A 259 -25.23 53.80 12.12
C ASP A 259 -23.72 54.12 12.12
N GLY A 260 -23.30 55.15 12.86
CA GLY A 260 -21.91 55.55 13.01
C GLY A 260 -21.33 56.40 11.87
N TYR A 261 -22.13 56.76 10.85
CA TYR A 261 -21.77 57.69 9.78
C TYR A 261 -22.47 59.06 9.89
N ASP A 262 -22.97 59.39 11.08
CA ASP A 262 -23.69 60.63 11.38
C ASP A 262 -22.73 61.84 11.55
N ASN A 263 -22.26 62.40 10.43
CA ASN A 263 -21.68 63.74 10.39
C ASN A 263 -22.80 64.79 10.41
N LEU A 264 -22.55 66.02 10.88
CA LEU A 264 -23.55 67.10 10.87
C LEU A 264 -24.17 67.38 9.47
N HIS A 265 -23.50 66.95 8.40
CA HIS A 265 -23.94 67.06 7.01
C HIS A 265 -24.73 65.83 6.49
N SER A 266 -24.71 64.71 7.22
CA SER A 266 -25.44 63.47 6.90
C SER A 266 -26.58 63.17 7.88
N LEU A 267 -26.81 64.02 8.87
CA LEU A 267 -27.95 63.90 9.78
C LEU A 267 -29.25 64.02 9.02
N VAL A 268 -30.06 62.98 9.14
CA VAL A 268 -31.47 63.02 8.83
C VAL A 268 -32.18 63.06 10.26
N CYS A 269 -33.24 63.86 10.52
CA CYS A 269 -34.28 64.10 11.61
C CYS A 269 -33.84 64.41 13.04
N PRO A 270 -34.60 65.26 13.77
CA PRO A 270 -34.34 65.49 15.17
C PRO A 270 -34.98 64.39 16.02
N VAL A 271 -34.14 63.64 16.74
CA VAL A 271 -34.54 63.13 18.05
C VAL A 271 -34.55 64.35 18.98
N VAL A 272 -35.72 64.79 19.43
CA VAL A 272 -35.80 65.79 20.51
C VAL A 272 -35.43 65.08 21.80
N MET A 273 -34.15 65.06 22.14
CA MET A 273 -33.68 64.59 23.42
C MET A 273 -33.26 65.75 24.31
N HIS A 274 -33.56 65.65 25.59
CA HIS A 274 -33.09 66.62 26.58
C HIS A 274 -31.56 66.66 26.60
N LYS A 275 -30.99 67.86 26.72
CA LYS A 275 -29.53 68.09 26.81
C LYS A 275 -28.88 67.17 27.85
N GLU A 276 -29.56 66.97 28.96
CA GLU A 276 -29.12 66.11 30.06
C GLU A 276 -29.00 64.65 29.62
N LYS A 277 -29.95 64.16 28.80
CA LYS A 277 -29.92 62.80 28.26
C LYS A 277 -28.85 62.63 27.19
N ALA A 278 -28.59 63.67 26.38
CA ALA A 278 -27.49 63.66 25.42
C ALA A 278 -26.14 63.56 26.14
N ILE A 279 -25.93 64.36 27.19
CA ILE A 279 -24.71 64.31 28.01
C ILE A 279 -24.57 62.94 28.69
N GLU A 280 -25.66 62.36 29.19
CA GLU A 280 -25.67 61.03 29.79
C GLU A 280 -25.25 59.95 28.79
N LEU A 281 -25.79 59.94 27.57
CA LEU A 281 -25.42 58.97 26.53
C LEU A 281 -23.97 59.14 26.08
N VAL A 282 -23.47 60.37 25.97
CA VAL A 282 -22.07 60.63 25.64
C VAL A 282 -21.14 60.09 26.72
N LYS A 283 -21.48 60.29 28.00
CA LYS A 283 -20.71 59.73 29.11
C LYS A 283 -20.76 58.20 29.14
N ALA A 284 -21.95 57.62 28.97
CA ALA A 284 -22.11 56.17 28.91
C ALA A 284 -21.31 55.54 27.75
N ARG A 285 -21.19 56.24 26.62
CA ARG A 285 -20.34 55.83 25.49
C ARG A 285 -18.86 55.86 25.86
N GLN A 286 -18.38 56.95 26.46
CA GLN A 286 -16.98 57.05 26.92
C GLN A 286 -16.62 55.95 27.92
N GLU A 287 -17.52 55.64 28.85
CA GLU A 287 -17.33 54.57 29.83
C GLU A 287 -17.31 53.19 29.18
N ARG A 288 -18.22 52.94 28.24
CA ARG A 288 -18.25 51.68 27.48
C ARG A 288 -16.99 51.49 26.65
N ASP A 289 -16.54 52.54 25.96
CA ASP A 289 -15.35 52.51 25.11
C ASP A 289 -14.08 52.28 25.96
N ALA A 290 -13.98 52.92 27.14
CA ALA A 290 -12.90 52.65 28.08
C ALA A 290 -12.91 51.20 28.56
N LEU A 291 -14.09 50.66 28.92
CA LEU A 291 -14.23 49.28 29.38
C LEU A 291 -13.87 48.26 28.28
N ALA A 292 -14.31 48.52 27.05
CA ALA A 292 -14.00 47.68 25.90
C ALA A 292 -12.50 47.65 25.60
N ALA A 293 -11.82 48.79 25.71
CA ALA A 293 -10.37 48.87 25.55
C ALA A 293 -9.59 48.03 26.57
N HIS A 294 -10.05 48.03 27.83
CA HIS A 294 -9.49 47.19 28.88
C HIS A 294 -9.64 45.70 28.58
N VAL A 295 -10.81 45.30 28.09
CA VAL A 295 -11.07 43.90 27.69
C VAL A 295 -10.16 43.47 26.55
N GLU A 296 -9.93 44.30 25.53
CA GLU A 296 -9.04 43.95 24.41
C GLU A 296 -7.58 43.77 24.87
N ARG A 297 -7.07 44.67 25.72
CA ARG A 297 -5.70 44.55 26.27
C ARG A 297 -5.54 43.28 27.12
N LEU A 298 -6.53 42.96 27.96
CA LEU A 298 -6.52 41.73 28.75
C LEU A 298 -6.52 40.49 27.86
N ASN A 299 -7.37 40.45 26.83
CA ASN A 299 -7.41 39.35 25.88
C ASN A 299 -6.08 39.20 25.14
N SER A 300 -5.46 40.31 24.73
CA SER A 300 -4.14 40.32 24.08
C SER A 300 -3.07 39.70 24.99
N ALA A 301 -2.99 40.15 26.26
CA ALA A 301 -2.02 39.62 27.23
C ALA A 301 -2.26 38.13 27.56
N ILE A 302 -3.53 37.71 27.69
CA ILE A 302 -3.88 36.30 27.95
C ILE A 302 -3.53 35.41 26.74
N ASN A 303 -3.82 35.84 25.52
CA ASN A 303 -3.50 35.07 24.33
C ASN A 303 -1.98 34.90 24.17
N GLN A 304 -1.20 35.95 24.42
CA GLN A 304 0.27 35.87 24.43
C GLN A 304 0.77 34.86 25.47
N TYR A 305 0.17 34.81 26.66
CA TYR A 305 0.51 33.80 27.66
C TYR A 305 0.14 32.38 27.20
N MET A 306 -1.04 32.19 26.61
CA MET A 306 -1.52 30.88 26.13
C MET A 306 -0.66 30.33 24.99
N ASP A 307 -0.25 31.18 24.03
CA ASP A 307 0.60 30.77 22.90
C ASP A 307 1.93 30.18 23.40
N VAL A 308 2.55 30.77 24.43
CA VAL A 308 3.82 30.28 24.98
C VAL A 308 3.63 29.02 25.83
N VAL A 309 2.48 28.84 26.49
CA VAL A 309 2.17 27.63 27.27
C VAL A 309 1.94 26.41 26.37
N ASP A 310 1.35 26.59 25.17
CA ASP A 310 1.03 25.49 24.26
C ASP A 310 2.24 24.98 23.45
N ASP A 311 3.27 25.81 23.20
CA ASP A 311 4.44 25.46 22.35
C ASP A 311 5.49 24.55 23.04
N GLY A 312 5.37 24.27 24.34
CA GLY A 312 6.02 23.13 25.01
C GLY A 312 7.56 23.15 25.20
N ASP A 313 8.26 24.19 24.75
CA ASP A 313 9.72 24.36 24.95
C ASP A 313 9.98 25.72 25.65
N PHE A 314 10.17 25.70 26.98
CA PHE A 314 9.82 26.85 27.82
C PHE A 314 10.93 27.29 28.80
N ASP A 315 11.32 28.58 28.75
CA ASP A 315 12.15 29.25 29.77
C ASP A 315 11.27 29.81 30.90
N TRP A 316 11.57 29.44 32.15
CA TRP A 316 10.82 29.88 33.33
C TRP A 316 10.85 31.40 33.53
N ALA A 317 11.85 32.09 33.00
CA ALA A 317 11.96 33.54 33.07
C ALA A 317 10.88 34.25 32.23
N ASP A 318 10.52 33.71 31.06
CA ASP A 318 9.54 34.30 30.15
C ASP A 318 8.11 34.17 30.70
N LYS A 319 7.81 33.11 31.46
CA LYS A 319 6.52 32.99 32.18
C LYS A 319 6.30 34.11 33.15
N ALA A 320 7.31 34.36 33.96
CA ALA A 320 7.20 35.29 35.08
C ALA A 320 6.97 36.70 34.55
N ALA A 321 7.61 37.04 33.42
CA ALA A 321 7.36 38.29 32.70
C ALA A 321 5.92 38.38 32.14
N LEU A 322 5.39 37.32 31.52
CA LEU A 322 4.03 37.33 30.98
C LEU A 322 2.95 37.34 32.08
N GLU A 323 3.14 36.59 33.17
CA GLU A 323 2.27 36.62 34.36
C GLU A 323 2.29 38.00 35.03
N SER A 324 3.46 38.66 35.07
CA SER A 324 3.57 40.06 35.52
C SER A 324 2.76 41.00 34.62
N ASN A 325 2.89 40.87 33.29
CA ASN A 325 2.16 41.70 32.34
C ASN A 325 0.64 41.55 32.47
N ILE A 326 0.12 40.32 32.64
CA ILE A 326 -1.31 40.09 32.89
C ILE A 326 -1.76 40.80 34.17
N ASN A 327 -1.00 40.68 35.26
CA ASN A 327 -1.31 41.36 36.51
C ASN A 327 -1.24 42.88 36.38
N ASP A 328 -0.29 43.41 35.61
CA ASP A 328 -0.18 44.84 35.36
C ASP A 328 -1.41 45.36 34.60
N VAL A 329 -1.82 44.67 33.52
CA VAL A 329 -3.02 45.03 32.74
C VAL A 329 -4.30 44.89 33.57
N GLN A 330 -4.42 43.88 34.44
CA GLN A 330 -5.58 43.74 35.34
C GLN A 330 -5.72 44.89 36.34
N ASN A 331 -4.61 45.52 36.70
CA ASN A 331 -4.60 46.65 37.63
C ASN A 331 -4.70 48.02 36.94
N GLU A 332 -4.64 48.06 35.60
CA GLU A 332 -4.92 49.28 34.83
C GLU A 332 -6.40 49.67 34.98
N ASN A 333 -6.68 50.98 35.06
CA ASN A 333 -8.06 51.43 34.92
C ASN A 333 -8.48 51.46 33.42
N PRO A 334 -9.79 51.35 33.12
CA PRO A 334 -10.23 51.27 31.72
C PRO A 334 -9.82 52.45 30.83
N ALA A 335 -9.71 53.66 31.38
CA ALA A 335 -9.27 54.84 30.63
C ALA A 335 -7.77 54.80 30.31
N GLN A 336 -6.94 54.27 31.21
CA GLN A 336 -5.52 54.03 30.97
C GLN A 336 -5.32 52.97 29.89
N SER A 337 -6.09 51.88 29.93
CA SER A 337 -6.06 50.85 28.90
C SER A 337 -6.41 51.42 27.51
N LEU A 338 -7.38 52.34 27.44
CA LEU A 338 -7.71 53.05 26.20
C LEU A 338 -6.56 53.92 25.66
N GLN A 339 -5.78 54.54 26.55
CA GLN A 339 -4.62 55.37 26.16
C GLN A 339 -3.41 54.53 25.73
N LEU A 340 -3.26 53.33 26.29
CA LEU A 340 -2.11 52.45 26.05
C LEU A 340 -2.33 51.47 24.89
N LEU A 341 -3.55 51.37 24.36
CA LEU A 341 -3.85 50.55 23.19
C LEU A 341 -3.06 51.03 21.96
N THR A 342 -2.39 50.11 21.29
CA THR A 342 -1.71 50.40 20.03
C THR A 342 -2.73 50.63 18.91
N GLU A 343 -2.35 51.36 17.87
CA GLU A 343 -3.27 51.65 16.74
C GLU A 343 -3.78 50.37 16.06
N GLN A 344 -2.95 49.32 15.98
CA GLN A 344 -3.36 48.01 15.44
C GLN A 344 -4.42 47.32 16.30
N GLU A 345 -4.27 47.35 17.63
CA GLU A 345 -5.26 46.79 18.57
C GLU A 345 -6.54 47.61 18.57
N ARG A 346 -6.47 48.94 18.39
CA ARG A 346 -7.66 49.80 18.23
C ARG A 346 -8.46 49.45 16.97
N VAL A 347 -7.78 49.24 15.84
CA VAL A 347 -8.41 48.81 14.59
C VAL A 347 -9.06 47.44 14.73
N LYS A 348 -8.39 46.50 15.42
CA LYS A 348 -8.94 45.17 15.69
C LYS A 348 -10.18 45.25 16.60
N ALA A 349 -10.11 45.96 17.72
CA ALA A 349 -11.23 46.16 18.61
C ALA A 349 -12.45 46.81 17.91
N TYR A 350 -12.19 47.76 17.01
CA TYR A 350 -13.23 48.38 16.19
C TYR A 350 -13.86 47.39 15.21
N ARG A 351 -13.04 46.57 14.53
CA ARG A 351 -13.50 45.52 13.62
C ARG A 351 -14.36 44.47 14.31
N ASP A 352 -13.97 44.11 15.53
CA ASP A 352 -14.63 43.08 16.33
C ASP A 352 -15.85 43.64 17.12
N GLY A 353 -16.15 44.94 16.95
CA GLY A 353 -17.37 45.59 17.46
C GLY A 353 -17.29 46.04 18.91
N PHE A 354 -16.09 46.03 19.52
CA PHE A 354 -15.88 46.45 20.91
C PHE A 354 -15.88 47.97 21.07
N MET A 355 -15.51 48.72 20.03
CA MET A 355 -15.38 50.19 20.07
C MET A 355 -16.26 50.86 19.01
N CYS A 356 -16.88 52.00 19.33
CA CYS A 356 -17.54 52.83 18.32
C CYS A 356 -17.11 54.31 18.44
N GLY A 357 -16.75 54.94 17.32
CA GLY A 357 -15.70 55.97 17.28
C GLY A 357 -15.87 57.26 18.09
N TYR A 358 -14.73 57.84 18.45
CA TYR A 358 -14.37 59.27 18.41
C TYR A 358 -12.84 59.35 18.24
N ASN A 359 -12.34 60.21 17.34
CA ASN A 359 -10.96 60.71 17.38
C ASN A 359 -11.01 62.24 17.50
N GLN A 360 -10.28 62.80 18.46
CA GLN A 360 -10.21 64.25 18.73
C GLN A 360 -9.06 64.94 18.01
N GLU A 361 -8.16 64.21 17.35
CA GLU A 361 -7.08 64.78 16.55
C GLU A 361 -6.90 63.93 15.28
N GLU A 362 -6.95 64.62 14.14
CA GLU A 362 -6.55 64.22 12.79
C GLU A 362 -6.37 62.72 12.48
N CYS A 363 -7.33 62.15 11.74
CA CYS A 363 -7.00 61.29 10.59
C CYS A 363 -8.24 61.04 9.72
N LEU A 364 -8.34 61.78 8.62
CA LEU A 364 -8.78 61.17 7.37
C LEU A 364 -7.68 60.17 6.99
N ILE A 365 -7.86 58.89 7.30
CA ILE A 365 -7.24 57.84 6.49
C ILE A 365 -8.38 57.07 5.85
N GLU A 366 -8.52 57.29 4.55
CA GLU A 366 -9.30 56.45 3.66
C GLU A 366 -8.99 54.96 3.91
N PRO A 367 -9.98 54.10 4.23
CA PRO A 367 -9.71 52.68 4.36
C PRO A 367 -9.79 52.02 2.99
N ALA A 368 -8.72 52.07 2.19
CA ALA A 368 -8.65 51.19 1.00
C ALA A 368 -7.26 50.91 0.40
N ALA A 369 -6.28 51.80 0.52
CA ALA A 369 -5.03 51.68 -0.26
C ALA A 369 -3.90 50.96 0.50
N GLU A 370 -3.52 51.43 1.70
CA GLU A 370 -2.31 50.95 2.38
C GLU A 370 -2.48 49.59 3.08
N ALA A 371 -3.66 49.30 3.64
CA ALA A 371 -3.96 47.96 4.19
C ALA A 371 -3.97 46.87 3.11
N LYS A 372 -4.31 47.25 1.86
CA LYS A 372 -4.28 46.36 0.70
C LYS A 372 -2.85 46.16 0.19
N GLU A 373 -2.00 47.18 0.31
CA GLU A 373 -0.59 47.14 -0.10
C GLU A 373 0.26 46.35 0.91
N LEU A 374 0.03 46.49 2.22
CA LEU A 374 0.66 45.67 3.27
C LEU A 374 0.22 44.20 3.18
N ALA A 375 -1.06 43.93 2.93
CA ALA A 375 -1.55 42.56 2.69
C ALA A 375 -0.97 41.95 1.40
N GLN A 376 -0.74 42.77 0.36
CA GLN A 376 -0.08 42.34 -0.89
C GLN A 376 1.44 42.16 -0.75
N GLN A 377 2.11 42.95 0.10
CA GLN A 377 3.53 42.76 0.43
C GLN A 377 3.76 41.49 1.25
N TYR A 378 2.89 41.21 2.23
CA TYR A 378 2.92 39.93 2.98
C TYR A 378 2.62 38.72 2.07
N ALA A 379 1.68 38.84 1.12
CA ALA A 379 1.40 37.78 0.15
C ALA A 379 2.53 37.54 -0.88
N LYS A 380 3.43 38.52 -1.09
CA LYS A 380 4.59 38.41 -2.00
C LYS A 380 5.87 37.94 -1.30
N GLY A 381 5.91 37.88 0.04
CA GLY A 381 7.07 37.44 0.82
C GLY A 381 7.28 35.91 0.88
N VAL A 382 6.32 35.10 0.43
CA VAL A 382 6.44 33.64 0.36
C VAL A 382 6.92 33.22 -1.03
N LYS A 383 8.17 33.55 -1.37
CA LYS A 383 9.03 32.88 -2.37
C LYS A 383 10.39 33.57 -2.43
N GLY A 384 11.36 33.03 -1.71
CA GLY A 384 12.74 33.50 -1.73
C GLY A 384 13.64 32.82 -0.70
N GLY A 385 13.52 31.50 -0.55
CA GLY A 385 14.53 30.70 0.15
C GLY A 385 15.55 30.20 -0.86
N GLU A 386 16.69 30.88 -0.98
CA GLU A 386 17.94 30.30 -1.46
C GLU A 386 19.09 30.79 -0.58
N ASN A 387 19.86 29.80 -0.10
CA ASN A 387 21.28 29.85 0.29
C ASN A 387 21.69 30.65 1.54
N VAL A 388 21.78 29.94 2.67
CA VAL A 388 23.05 29.66 3.39
C VAL A 388 23.04 28.20 3.83
#